data_AF-A0A645ISI3-F1
#
_entry.id   AF-A0A645ISI3-F1
#
_cell.length_a   1.000
_cell.length_b   1.000
_cell.length_c   1.000
_cell.angle_alpha   90.00
_cell.angle_beta   90.00
_cell.angle_gamma   90.00
#
_symmetry.space_group_name_H-M   'P 1'
#
loop_
_entity.id
_entity.type
_entity.pdbx_description
1 polymer ?
#
loop_
_entity_poly.entity_id
_entity_poly.type
_entity_poly.pdbx_seq_one_letter_code
_entity_poly.pdbx_strand_id
1 'polypeptide(L)' 'MANDITSKETGFGSDNNKVTIISKTGEAIELESMSKRLVGQELFNIVLKHINN' A
#
# COMPACT_ATOMS: atom_id res chain seq x y z
N MET A 1 -23.39 1.61 -10.54
CA MET A 1 -22.51 2.17 -9.49
C MET A 1 -21.37 1.19 -9.28
N ALA A 2 -20.13 1.61 -9.48
CA ALA A 2 -18.96 0.74 -9.53
C ALA A 2 -18.21 0.78 -8.20
N ASN A 3 -18.75 0.14 -7.17
CA ASN A 3 -17.99 -0.21 -5.96
C ASN A 3 -18.58 -1.51 -5.44
N ASP A 4 -18.04 -2.61 -5.96
CA ASP A 4 -18.32 -3.94 -5.45
C ASP A 4 -17.58 -4.11 -4.11
N ILE A 5 -18.25 -3.73 -3.02
CA ILE A 5 -17.75 -3.81 -1.63
C ILE A 5 -17.90 -5.25 -1.08
N THR A 6 -18.28 -6.24 -1.91
CA THR A 6 -18.44 -7.63 -1.46
C THR A 6 -17.13 -8.35 -1.17
N SER A 7 -15.97 -7.78 -1.54
CA SER A 7 -14.67 -8.22 -1.02
C SER A 7 -14.53 -7.81 0.44
N LYS A 8 -14.98 -8.71 1.33
CA LYS A 8 -14.88 -8.62 2.80
C LYS A 8 -13.46 -8.37 3.34
N GLU A 9 -12.43 -8.29 2.51
CA GLU A 9 -11.03 -8.19 2.91
C GLU A 9 -10.39 -6.80 2.72
N THR A 10 -11.02 -5.86 2.00
CA THR A 10 -10.38 -4.56 1.66
C THR A 10 -11.31 -3.35 1.76
N GLY A 11 -12.22 -3.33 2.75
CA GLY A 11 -13.03 -2.15 3.08
C GLY A 11 -12.25 -1.13 3.93
N PHE A 12 -12.73 0.11 4.05
CA PHE A 12 -12.12 1.12 4.94
C PHE A 12 -11.95 0.66 6.41
N GLY A 13 -12.69 -0.37 6.83
CA GLY A 13 -12.59 -1.02 8.13
C GLY A 13 -11.81 -2.35 8.18
N SER A 14 -11.13 -2.77 7.11
CA SER A 14 -10.23 -3.94 7.17
C SER A 14 -8.89 -3.55 7.79
N ASP A 15 -8.31 -4.42 8.60
CA ASP A 15 -6.98 -4.19 9.17
C ASP A 15 -5.86 -4.34 8.14
N ASN A 16 -6.16 -4.97 6.99
CA ASN A 16 -5.24 -5.16 5.88
C ASN A 16 -5.53 -4.19 4.73
N ASN A 17 -4.47 -3.70 4.10
CA ASN A 17 -4.50 -2.80 2.96
C ASN A 17 -3.70 -3.41 1.80
N LYS A 18 -4.24 -3.28 0.59
CA LYS A 18 -3.48 -3.41 -0.66
C LYS A 18 -3.00 -2.01 -1.07
N VAL A 19 -1.71 -1.86 -1.33
CA VAL A 19 -1.08 -0.54 -1.57
C VAL A 19 -0.26 -0.57 -2.86
N THR A 20 -0.41 0.45 -3.68
CA THR A 20 0.43 0.70 -4.86
C THR A 20 1.09 2.05 -4.70
N ILE A 21 2.43 2.09 -4.73
CA ILE A 21 3.23 3.30 -4.63
C ILE A 21 3.66 3.70 -6.04
N ILE A 22 3.43 4.96 -6.42
CA ILE A 22 3.79 5.47 -7.75
C ILE A 22 4.90 6.50 -7.57
N SER A 23 6.04 6.27 -8.22
CA SER A 23 7.18 7.19 -8.20
C SER A 23 7.03 8.28 -9.26
N LYS A 24 7.83 9.35 -9.14
CA LYS A 24 7.90 10.42 -10.15
C LYS A 24 8.35 9.94 -11.54
N THR A 25 9.04 8.80 -11.63
CA THR A 25 9.51 8.22 -12.90
C THR A 25 8.44 7.36 -13.57
N GLY A 26 7.25 7.22 -12.94
CA GLY A 26 6.18 6.35 -13.40
C GLY A 26 6.36 4.89 -12.98
N GLU A 27 7.35 4.59 -12.14
CA GLU A 27 7.52 3.25 -11.57
C GLU A 27 6.45 3.00 -10.52
N ALA A 28 5.72 1.90 -10.66
CA ALA A 28 4.72 1.45 -9.71
C ALA A 28 5.27 0.26 -8.90
N ILE A 29 5.23 0.39 -7.57
CA ILE A 29 5.59 -0.68 -6.65
C ILE A 29 4.30 -1.18 -6.02
N GLU A 30 3.94 -2.42 -6.32
CA GLU A 30 2.80 -3.09 -5.68
C GLU A 30 3.27 -3.77 -4.40
N LEU A 31 2.65 -3.41 -3.28
CA LEU A 31 2.85 -4.09 -2.01
C LEU A 31 1.79 -5.19 -1.86
N GLU A 32 2.22 -6.33 -1.33
CA GLU A 32 1.29 -7.40 -0.93
C GLU A 32 0.27 -6.90 0.09
N SER A 33 -0.88 -7.57 0.17
CA SER A 33 -1.90 -7.24 1.18
C SER A 33 -1.33 -7.50 2.58
N MET A 34 -1.20 -6.43 3.37
CA MET A 34 -0.60 -6.50 4.70
C MET A 34 -1.33 -5.57 5.67
N SER A 35 -1.09 -5.74 6.98
CA SER A 35 -1.74 -4.90 7.98
C SER A 35 -1.37 -3.42 7.83
N LYS A 36 -2.26 -2.49 8.23
CA LYS A 36 -1.98 -1.03 8.20
C LYS A 36 -0.67 -0.67 8.90
N ARG A 37 -0.34 -1.40 9.98
CA ARG A 37 0.92 -1.23 10.72
C ARG A 37 2.14 -1.63 9.88
N LEU A 38 2.09 -2.77 9.20
CA LEU A 38 3.15 -3.23 8.32
C LEU A 38 3.30 -2.32 7.10
N VAL A 39 2.19 -1.86 6.52
CA VAL A 39 2.22 -0.85 5.46
C VAL A 39 3.00 0.39 5.91
N GLY A 40 2.72 0.90 7.11
CA GLY A 40 3.44 2.05 7.65
C GLY A 40 4.95 1.80 7.74
N GLN A 41 5.35 0.65 8.26
CA GLN A 41 6.77 0.28 8.34
C GLN A 41 7.43 0.20 6.96
N GLU A 42 6.75 -0.42 5.99
CA GLU A 42 7.29 -0.58 4.64
C GLU A 42 7.39 0.74 3.88
N LEU A 43 6.42 1.64 4.07
CA LEU A 43 6.50 3.01 3.55
C LEU A 43 7.75 3.73 4.06
N PHE A 44 8.04 3.64 5.37
CA PHE A 44 9.27 4.24 5.92
C PHE A 44 10.53 3.61 5.33
N ASN A 45 10.58 2.28 5.19
CA ASN A 45 11.71 1.58 4.57
C ASN A 45 11.98 2.08 3.15
N ILE A 46 10.94 2.22 2.34
CA ILE A 46 11.03 2.69 0.94
C ILE A 46 11.52 4.14 0.88
N VAL A 47 10.99 5.02 1.73
CA VAL A 47 11.42 6.42 1.80
C VAL A 47 12.87 6.52 2.23
N LEU A 48 13.29 5.79 3.27
CA LEU A 48 14.67 5.78 3.75
C LEU A 48 15.64 5.23 2.70
N LYS A 49 15.25 4.17 1.99
CA LYS A 49 16.02 3.62 0.87
C LYS A 49 16.19 4.65 -0.25
N HIS A 50 15.19 5.48 -0.52
CA HIS A 50 15.27 6.52 -1.54
C HIS A 50 16.11 7.74 -1.10
N ILE A 51 16.14 8.07 0.19
CA ILE A 51 16.96 9.16 0.74
C ILE A 51 18.44 8.78 0.79
N ASN A 52 18.74 7.51 1.08
CA ASN A 52 20.11 7.02 1.26
C ASN A 52 20.80 6.59 -0.06
N ASN A 53 20.15 6.80 -1.21
CA ASN A 53 20.65 6.47 -2.55
C ASN A 53 20.86 7.75 -3.36
#